data_AF-A0A954QDD6-F1
#
_entry.id   AF-A0A954QDD6-F1
#
_cell.length_a   1.000
_cell.length_b   1.000
_cell.length_c   1.000
_cell.angle_alpha   90.00
_cell.angle_beta   90.00
_cell.angle_gamma   90.00
#
_symmetry.space_group_name_H-M   'P 1'
#
loop_
_entity.id
_entity.type
_entity.pdbx_description
1 polymer ?
#
loop_
_entity_poly.entity_id
_entity_poly.type
_entity_poly.pdbx_seq_one_letter_code
_entity_poly.pdbx_strand_id
1 'polypeptide(L)'
;MGFLKNFFQNVFHEEGEAATTKRGPGQTSNNSSFERLSEDELEAHLGVQRYGKFRLTDAVRPSYDLQVIPEQGYRHDVYHDEEAKSNVPVIMAASSNEILFEIF
;
A
#
# COMPACT_ATOMS: atom_id res chain seq x y z
N MET A 1 -11.10 3.03 21.71
CA MET A 1 -10.11 4.12 21.93
C MET A 1 -9.71 4.57 20.53
N GLY A 2 -9.97 5.81 20.09
CA GLY A 2 -9.98 6.17 18.65
C GLY A 2 -8.63 6.30 17.92
N PHE A 3 -7.52 5.80 18.48
CA PHE A 3 -6.18 6.06 17.95
C PHE A 3 -5.94 5.43 16.56
N LEU A 4 -6.29 4.14 16.39
CA LEU A 4 -6.06 3.42 15.14
C LEU A 4 -6.85 4.00 13.97
N LYS A 5 -8.12 4.37 14.20
CA LYS A 5 -8.96 4.98 13.16
C LYS A 5 -8.42 6.33 12.71
N ASN A 6 -7.94 7.15 13.65
CA ASN A 6 -7.33 8.45 13.33
C ASN A 6 -5.97 8.30 12.63
N PHE A 7 -5.18 7.28 12.99
CA PHE A 7 -3.90 7.00 12.32
C PHE A 7 -4.09 6.70 10.83
N PHE A 8 -5.00 5.77 10.47
CA PHE A 8 -5.25 5.44 9.07
C PHE A 8 -5.88 6.59 8.29
N GLN A 9 -6.81 7.34 8.89
CA GLN A 9 -7.35 8.56 8.27
C GLN A 9 -6.22 9.54 7.90
N ASN A 10 -5.29 9.80 8.81
CA ASN A 10 -4.19 10.73 8.56
C ASN A 10 -3.19 10.21 7.50
N VAL A 11 -2.79 8.94 7.56
CA VAL A 11 -1.82 8.35 6.62
C VAL A 11 -2.34 8.35 5.19
N PHE A 12 -3.62 8.01 4.97
CA PHE A 12 -4.20 8.00 3.63
C PHE A 12 -4.54 9.40 3.08
N HIS A 13 -4.71 10.39 3.96
CA HIS A 13 -4.87 11.79 3.53
C HIS A 13 -3.54 12.37 3.03
N GLU A 14 -2.41 12.05 3.66
CA GLU A 14 -1.07 12.54 3.23
C GLU A 14 -0.65 12.01 1.84
N GLU A 15 -0.96 10.74 1.51
CA GLU A 15 -0.72 10.19 0.16
C GLU A 15 -1.58 10.86 -0.93
N GLY A 16 -2.75 11.42 -0.57
CA GLY A 16 -3.63 12.16 -1.47
C GLY A 16 -3.19 13.60 -1.77
N GLU A 17 -2.46 14.23 -0.86
CA GLU A 17 -1.99 15.61 -1.01
C GLU A 17 -0.77 15.73 -1.94
N ALA A 18 0.11 14.73 -1.98
CA ALA A 18 1.24 14.68 -2.91
C ALA A 18 0.83 14.56 -4.40
N ALA A 19 -0.41 14.13 -4.69
CA ALA A 19 -0.99 14.06 -6.03
C ALA A 19 -1.85 15.28 -6.41
N THR A 20 -1.87 16.34 -5.59
CA THR A 20 -2.74 17.53 -5.75
C THR A 20 -2.03 18.70 -6.45
N THR A 21 -1.45 18.45 -7.62
CA THR A 21 -1.31 19.53 -8.62
C THR A 21 -2.18 19.21 -9.83
N LYS A 22 -3.30 19.94 -9.92
CA LYS A 22 -4.32 20.02 -11.00
C LYS A 22 -5.47 18.99 -10.92
N ARG A 23 -6.51 19.29 -10.12
CA ARG A 23 -7.79 18.55 -10.19
C ARG A 23 -8.98 19.53 -10.20
N GLY A 24 -9.78 19.47 -11.27
CA GLY A 24 -10.94 20.33 -11.55
C GLY A 24 -12.21 19.93 -10.80
N PRO A 25 -13.34 20.65 -11.00
CA PRO A 25 -14.54 20.51 -10.20
C PRO A 25 -15.31 19.24 -10.59
N GLY A 26 -15.05 18.15 -9.86
CA GLY A 26 -15.72 16.87 -10.07
C GLY A 26 -14.94 15.68 -9.54
N GLN A 27 -14.51 15.72 -8.28
CA GLN A 27 -13.92 14.54 -7.64
C GLN A 27 -14.83 14.01 -6.55
N THR A 28 -15.39 12.83 -6.85
CA THR A 28 -15.88 11.86 -5.89
C THR A 28 -14.82 11.65 -4.83
N SER A 29 -15.20 11.80 -3.56
CA SER A 29 -14.38 11.33 -2.45
C SER A 29 -14.04 9.86 -2.69
N ASN A 30 -12.75 9.56 -2.89
CA ASN A 30 -12.26 8.19 -2.90
C ASN A 30 -12.39 7.67 -1.47
N ASN A 31 -13.59 7.26 -1.08
CA ASN A 31 -13.86 6.71 0.24
C ASN A 31 -13.02 5.43 0.38
N SER A 32 -12.03 5.47 1.27
CA SER A 32 -11.16 4.33 1.55
C SER A 32 -11.99 3.17 2.08
N SER A 33 -11.70 1.93 1.69
CA SER A 33 -12.43 0.74 2.16
C SER A 33 -12.35 0.54 3.69
N PHE A 34 -11.43 1.24 4.36
CA PHE A 34 -11.28 1.30 5.81
C PHE A 34 -12.27 2.22 6.55
N GLU A 35 -12.90 3.19 5.87
CA GLU A 35 -13.77 4.20 6.52
C GLU A 35 -14.99 3.58 7.22
N ARG A 36 -15.50 2.48 6.64
CA ARG A 36 -16.74 1.83 7.04
C ARG A 36 -16.54 0.73 8.09
N LEU A 37 -15.31 0.46 8.48
CA LEU A 37 -14.99 -0.62 9.41
C LEU A 37 -15.21 -0.21 10.86
N SER A 38 -15.71 -1.16 11.63
CA SER A 38 -15.65 -1.16 13.09
C SER A 38 -14.20 -1.36 13.57
N GLU A 39 -13.96 -1.06 14.86
CA GLU A 39 -12.64 -1.25 15.49
C GLU A 39 -12.24 -2.74 15.48
N ASP A 40 -13.19 -3.64 15.76
CA ASP A 40 -12.99 -5.09 15.77
C ASP A 40 -12.66 -5.64 14.37
N GLU A 41 -13.34 -5.16 13.32
CA GLU A 41 -13.05 -5.56 11.93
C GLU A 41 -11.66 -5.08 11.48
N LEU A 42 -11.27 -3.86 11.89
CA LEU A 42 -9.96 -3.32 11.59
C LEU A 42 -8.86 -4.13 12.30
N GLU A 43 -9.03 -4.44 13.58
CA GLU A 43 -8.07 -5.25 14.34
C GLU A 43 -7.92 -6.65 13.73
N ALA A 44 -9.04 -7.29 13.38
CA ALA A 44 -9.02 -8.58 12.70
C ALA A 44 -8.25 -8.53 11.37
N HIS A 45 -8.46 -7.47 10.57
CA HIS A 45 -7.71 -7.25 9.31
C HIS A 45 -6.21 -7.09 9.54
N LEU A 46 -5.81 -6.30 10.55
CA LEU A 46 -4.40 -6.08 10.87
C LEU A 46 -3.69 -7.35 11.37
N GLY A 47 -4.44 -8.32 11.88
CA GLY A 47 -3.94 -9.64 12.25
C GLY A 47 -3.62 -10.55 11.06
N VAL A 48 -4.11 -10.23 9.86
CA VAL A 48 -3.89 -11.07 8.66
C VAL A 48 -2.49 -10.84 8.08
N GLN A 49 -1.63 -11.84 8.24
CA GLN A 49 -0.25 -11.80 7.70
C GLN A 49 0.00 -12.72 6.51
N ARG A 50 -0.96 -13.58 6.13
CA ARG A 50 -0.76 -14.59 5.08
C ARG A 50 -1.93 -14.61 4.10
N TYR A 51 -1.59 -14.57 2.82
CA TYR A 51 -2.50 -14.69 1.69
C TYR A 51 -2.06 -15.88 0.83
N GLY A 52 -2.75 -17.00 0.98
CA GLY A 52 -2.33 -18.26 0.35
C GLY A 52 -0.92 -18.67 0.80
N LYS A 53 0.03 -18.69 -0.15
CA LYS A 53 1.45 -18.99 0.10
C LYS A 53 2.31 -17.76 0.40
N PHE A 54 1.78 -16.56 0.18
CA PHE A 54 2.49 -15.31 0.39
C PHE A 54 2.36 -14.84 1.84
N ARG A 55 3.49 -14.57 2.51
CA ARG A 55 3.50 -13.99 3.85
C ARG A 55 3.96 -12.54 3.78
N LEU A 56 3.11 -11.63 4.26
CA LEU A 56 3.39 -10.20 4.29
C LEU A 56 4.63 -9.89 5.12
N THR A 57 5.30 -8.81 4.75
CA THR A 57 6.23 -8.11 5.65
C THR A 57 5.45 -7.17 6.56
N ASP A 58 6.10 -6.65 7.59
CA ASP A 58 5.49 -5.62 8.44
C ASP A 58 5.38 -4.25 7.76
N ALA A 59 5.97 -4.08 6.57
CA ALA A 59 5.97 -2.83 5.82
C ALA A 59 4.72 -2.61 4.96
N VAL A 60 3.90 -3.65 4.71
CA VAL A 60 2.77 -3.58 3.78
C VAL A 60 1.48 -4.04 4.44
N ARG A 61 0.39 -3.30 4.24
CA ARG A 61 -0.98 -3.70 4.61
C ARG A 61 -1.91 -3.52 3.40
N PRO A 62 -2.44 -4.61 2.80
CA PRO A 62 -3.40 -4.53 1.70
C PRO A 62 -4.71 -3.84 2.11
N SER A 63 -5.48 -3.38 1.13
CA SER A 63 -6.80 -2.83 1.36
C SER A 63 -7.74 -3.87 1.97
N TYR A 64 -8.73 -3.42 2.77
CA TYR A 64 -9.66 -4.32 3.44
C TYR A 64 -10.52 -5.14 2.46
N ASP A 65 -10.96 -4.50 1.38
CA ASP A 65 -11.77 -5.11 0.33
C ASP A 65 -10.97 -6.02 -0.62
N LEU A 66 -9.64 -6.08 -0.45
CA LEU A 66 -8.73 -7.04 -1.09
C LEU A 66 -8.95 -7.19 -2.61
N GLN A 67 -9.08 -6.07 -3.32
CA GLN A 67 -9.26 -6.08 -4.79
C GLN A 67 -8.12 -6.78 -5.53
N VAL A 68 -6.93 -6.78 -4.93
CA VAL A 68 -5.74 -7.48 -5.42
C VAL A 68 -5.20 -8.35 -4.29
N ILE A 69 -5.07 -9.65 -4.57
CA ILE A 69 -4.50 -10.61 -3.63
C ILE A 69 -2.96 -10.52 -3.73
N PRO A 70 -2.24 -10.30 -2.63
CA PRO A 70 -0.78 -10.26 -2.64
C PRO A 70 -0.16 -11.61 -3.02
N GLU A 71 0.81 -11.58 -3.93
CA GLU A 71 1.56 -12.74 -4.40
C GLU A 71 3.05 -12.41 -4.60
N GLN A 72 3.89 -13.44 -4.69
CA GLN A 72 5.29 -13.28 -5.06
C GLN A 72 5.41 -12.98 -6.55
N GLY A 73 6.33 -12.10 -6.93
CA GLY A 73 6.54 -11.76 -8.33
C GLY A 73 7.51 -10.60 -8.51
N TYR A 74 7.72 -10.22 -9.76
CA TYR A 74 8.53 -9.06 -10.11
C TYR A 74 7.98 -8.37 -11.36
N ARG A 75 8.33 -7.10 -11.52
CA ARG A 75 8.13 -6.36 -12.77
C ARG A 75 9.35 -5.51 -13.09
N HIS A 76 9.57 -5.28 -14.38
CA HIS A 76 10.48 -4.24 -14.82
C HIS A 76 9.80 -2.89 -14.65
N ASP A 77 10.57 -1.94 -14.14
CA ASP A 77 10.14 -0.56 -13.96
C ASP A 77 11.29 0.38 -14.36
N VAL A 78 11.01 1.68 -14.38
CA VAL A 78 12.02 2.69 -14.67
C VAL A 78 11.96 3.75 -13.58
N TYR A 79 13.06 3.90 -12.84
CA TYR A 79 13.23 5.04 -11.95
C TYR A 79 13.68 6.25 -12.77
N HIS A 80 12.93 7.34 -12.69
CA HIS A 80 13.27 8.61 -13.31
C HIS A 80 14.01 9.48 -12.31
N ASP A 81 15.30 9.73 -12.57
CA ASP A 81 16.11 10.67 -11.81
C ASP A 81 15.96 12.07 -12.43
N GLU A 82 15.20 12.93 -11.76
CA GLU A 82 14.96 14.32 -12.18
C GLU A 82 16.23 15.19 -12.13
N GLU A 83 17.15 14.92 -11.19
CA GLU A 83 18.38 15.70 -11.02
C GLU A 83 19.38 15.37 -12.13
N ALA A 84 19.60 14.07 -12.37
CA ALA A 84 20.49 13.59 -13.44
C ALA A 84 19.82 13.58 -14.83
N LYS A 85 18.51 13.82 -14.91
CA LYS A 85 17.68 13.69 -16.12
C LYS A 85 17.88 12.34 -16.82
N SER A 86 17.92 11.27 -16.03
CA SER A 86 18.26 9.95 -16.52
C SER A 86 17.21 8.90 -16.12
N ASN A 87 17.11 7.85 -16.93
CA ASN A 87 16.22 6.73 -16.70
C ASN A 87 17.06 5.54 -16.25
N VAL A 88 16.84 5.09 -15.02
CA VAL A 88 17.52 3.92 -14.45
C VAL A 88 16.56 2.74 -14.50
N PRO A 89 16.86 1.67 -15.26
CA PRO A 89 16.06 0.45 -15.23
C PRO A 89 16.10 -0.17 -13.84
N VAL A 90 14.94 -0.54 -13.29
CA VAL A 90 14.82 -1.18 -11.98
C VAL A 90 13.93 -2.42 -12.05
N ILE A 91 14.13 -3.33 -11.10
CA ILE A 91 13.24 -4.47 -10.88
C ILE A 91 12.52 -4.24 -9.56
N MET A 92 11.20 -4.11 -9.62
CA MET A 92 10.35 -4.11 -8.44
C MET A 92 9.94 -5.56 -8.16
N ALA A 93 10.39 -6.12 -7.05
CA ALA A 93 10.09 -7.50 -6.66
C ALA A 93 9.39 -7.57 -5.30
N ALA A 94 8.50 -8.54 -5.16
CA ALA A 94 7.81 -8.88 -3.93
C ALA A 94 8.07 -10.35 -3.59
N SER A 95 8.44 -10.61 -2.35
CA SER A 95 8.68 -11.95 -1.85
C SER A 95 8.20 -12.10 -0.42
N SER A 96 7.97 -13.35 0.00
CA SER A 96 7.50 -13.63 1.36
C SER A 96 8.55 -13.23 2.39
N ASN A 97 8.08 -12.77 3.56
CA ASN A 97 8.91 -12.33 4.69
C ASN A 97 10.12 -13.23 4.98
N GLU A 98 9.92 -14.55 4.93
CA GLU A 98 10.89 -15.57 5.30
C GLU A 98 12.11 -15.65 4.36
N ILE A 99 11.97 -15.20 3.10
CA ILE A 99 13.03 -15.33 2.07
C ILE A 99 13.45 -13.97 1.49
N LEU A 100 12.90 -12.87 2.00
CA LEU A 100 13.12 -11.53 1.44
C LEU A 100 14.61 -11.18 1.36
N PHE A 101 15.35 -11.38 2.45
CA PHE A 101 16.79 -11.08 2.52
C PHE A 101 17.69 -12.05 1.74
N GLU A 102 17.19 -13.21 1.35
CA GLU A 102 17.97 -14.14 0.51
C GLU A 102 17.92 -13.73 -0.97
N ILE A 103 16.90 -12.95 -1.36
CA ILE A 103 16.64 -12.52 -2.74
C ILE A 103 17.30 -11.17 -3.06
N PHE A 104 17.62 -10.36 -2.06
CA PHE A 104 18.21 -9.02 -2.19
C PHE A 104 19.59 -8.97 -1.52
#